data_AF-A0A850SWJ0-F1
#
_entry.id   AF-A0A850SWJ0-F1
#
_cell.length_a   1.000
_cell.length_b   1.000
_cell.length_c   1.000
_cell.angle_alpha   90.00
_cell.angle_beta   90.00
_cell.angle_gamma   90.00
#
_symmetry.space_group_name_H-M   'P 1'
#
loop_
_entity.id
_entity.type
_entity.pdbx_description
1 polymer ?
#
loop_
_entity_poly.entity_id
_entity_poly.type
_entity_poly.pdbx_seq_one_letter_code
_entity_poly.pdbx_strand_id
1 'polypeptide(L)'
;MKNILAAAALLLAACGNQQTEQSPAEAQSPESAAIEEAAPIAPAAEATSPPPATLADGFAWPETKTRAKLVTSFGDVAVELYPDKAPETVANFLRYAANGHYDRVIFHRVVPGFVVQTGGYSRTFIERPTGNPIPYEGDNGLPNYRTTLAMARTPDPASATSQFYINLSDNHEELDHFVNDLGPRYGYAVFGRVIEGMEVIDAIGAVRTGPGGPFEAEVPVEPVMLIRVDLVE
;
A
#
# COMPACT_ATOMS: atom_id res chain seq x y z
N MET A 1 59.43 -9.34 -63.01
CA MET A 1 58.21 -9.85 -63.66
C MET A 1 57.06 -8.96 -63.20
N LYS A 2 56.83 -7.77 -63.79
CA LYS A 2 55.95 -7.46 -64.94
C LYS A 2 54.56 -8.11 -64.87
N ASN A 3 53.55 -7.28 -64.55
CA ASN A 3 52.18 -7.16 -65.10
C ASN A 3 51.14 -6.90 -63.97
N ILE A 4 50.09 -6.07 -64.05
CA ILE A 4 49.68 -4.89 -64.86
C ILE A 4 48.22 -4.55 -64.41
N LEU A 5 47.90 -3.24 -64.26
CA LEU A 5 46.57 -2.57 -64.33
C LEU A 5 45.44 -2.97 -63.33
N ALA A 6 44.50 -2.12 -62.88
CA ALA A 6 43.94 -0.81 -63.27
C ALA A 6 43.37 -0.12 -61.98
N ALA A 7 43.61 1.16 -61.68
CA ALA A 7 43.05 2.41 -62.23
C ALA A 7 41.54 2.65 -61.99
N ALA A 8 41.22 3.60 -61.10
CA ALA A 8 40.22 4.65 -61.32
C ALA A 8 40.32 5.73 -60.22
N ALA A 9 40.66 6.95 -60.65
CA ALA A 9 40.59 8.20 -59.90
C ALA A 9 39.69 9.16 -60.71
N LEU A 10 38.97 10.07 -60.04
CA LEU A 10 38.37 11.36 -60.48
C LEU A 10 37.10 11.64 -59.64
N LEU A 11 36.69 12.82 -59.17
CA LEU A 11 37.05 14.26 -59.22
C LEU A 11 36.47 14.85 -57.90
N LEU A 12 37.14 15.69 -57.09
CA LEU A 12 37.44 17.14 -57.20
C LEU A 12 36.30 18.12 -56.84
N ALA A 13 36.69 19.12 -56.02
CA ALA A 13 36.10 20.44 -55.73
C ALA A 13 34.92 20.55 -54.73
N ALA A 14 34.73 21.62 -53.95
CA ALA A 14 35.54 22.66 -53.29
C ALA A 14 34.51 23.65 -52.67
N CYS A 15 34.85 24.24 -51.51
CA CYS A 15 34.49 25.59 -50.99
C CYS A 15 33.00 26.04 -51.05
N GLY A 16 32.35 26.59 -50.03
CA GLY A 16 32.78 27.34 -48.87
C GLY A 16 31.64 28.31 -48.49
N ASN A 17 31.41 28.47 -47.19
CA ASN A 17 30.88 29.64 -46.46
C ASN A 17 29.68 30.46 -47.01
N GLN A 18 28.63 30.60 -46.19
CA GLN A 18 28.39 31.84 -45.41
C GLN A 18 27.18 31.73 -44.47
N GLN A 19 27.33 32.41 -43.32
CA GLN A 19 26.37 32.61 -42.26
C GLN A 19 25.20 33.51 -42.70
N THR A 20 24.02 33.25 -42.16
CA THR A 20 23.00 34.28 -41.95
C THR A 20 22.54 34.21 -40.49
N GLU A 21 22.72 35.33 -39.81
CA GLU A 21 22.27 35.64 -38.46
C GLU A 21 20.75 35.58 -38.34
N GLN A 22 20.22 35.00 -37.26
CA GLN A 22 18.94 35.39 -36.68
C GLN A 22 19.02 35.37 -35.15
N SER A 23 18.56 36.50 -34.58
CA SER A 23 18.46 36.88 -33.17
C SER A 23 17.53 35.96 -32.35
N PRO A 24 17.62 35.92 -31.00
CA PRO A 24 16.98 34.90 -30.19
C PRO A 24 15.50 35.23 -29.94
N ALA A 25 14.63 34.25 -30.20
CA ALA A 25 13.22 34.31 -29.82
C ALA A 25 13.06 33.98 -28.33
N GLU A 26 12.37 34.87 -27.63
CA GLU A 26 11.94 34.78 -26.25
C GLU A 26 11.01 33.59 -25.99
N ALA A 27 11.16 33.04 -24.77
CA ALA A 27 10.16 32.44 -23.91
C ALA A 27 9.13 31.46 -24.48
N GLN A 28 9.19 30.22 -23.99
CA GLN A 28 8.02 29.58 -23.36
C GLN A 28 8.48 28.44 -22.43
N SER A 29 8.35 28.69 -21.13
CA SER A 29 8.42 27.72 -20.05
C SER A 29 7.40 26.59 -20.30
N PRO A 30 7.72 25.31 -20.05
CA PRO A 30 6.69 24.28 -20.03
C PRO A 30 5.83 24.51 -18.80
N GLU A 31 4.60 24.88 -19.11
CA GLU A 31 3.47 25.11 -18.23
C GLU A 31 3.21 23.88 -17.35
N SER A 32 3.00 24.17 -16.08
CA SER A 32 2.50 23.31 -15.01
C SER A 32 1.53 22.24 -15.53
N ALA A 33 1.96 20.97 -15.54
CA ALA A 33 1.05 19.84 -15.66
C ALA A 33 0.17 19.82 -14.41
N ALA A 34 -1.01 20.43 -14.53
CA ALA A 34 -2.07 20.37 -13.55
C ALA A 34 -2.35 18.91 -13.18
N ILE A 35 -2.32 18.65 -11.89
CA ILE A 35 -2.75 17.39 -11.30
C ILE A 35 -4.25 17.33 -11.55
N GLU A 36 -4.68 16.47 -12.46
CA GLU A 36 -6.10 16.18 -12.66
C GLU A 36 -6.60 15.52 -11.36
N GLU A 37 -7.33 16.33 -10.58
CA GLU A 37 -8.07 15.91 -9.41
C GLU A 37 -9.03 14.80 -9.85
N ALA A 38 -8.73 13.56 -9.45
CA ALA A 38 -9.57 12.42 -9.74
C ALA A 38 -10.98 12.72 -9.19
N ALA A 39 -11.97 12.72 -10.08
CA ALA A 39 -13.36 12.94 -9.72
C ALA A 39 -13.77 11.97 -8.59
N PRO A 40 -14.53 12.44 -7.59
CA PRO A 40 -15.00 11.57 -6.52
C PRO A 40 -15.79 10.42 -7.12
N ILE A 41 -15.33 9.19 -6.86
CA ILE A 41 -16.07 7.97 -7.20
C ILE A 41 -17.40 8.07 -6.44
N ALA A 42 -18.50 8.08 -7.18
CA ALA A 42 -19.85 8.17 -6.63
C ALA A 42 -20.07 7.07 -5.56
N PRO A 43 -20.86 7.35 -4.51
CA PRO A 43 -21.03 6.43 -3.39
C PRO A 43 -21.57 5.09 -3.89
N ALA A 44 -20.95 4.01 -3.43
CA ALA A 44 -21.44 2.65 -3.58
C ALA A 44 -22.93 2.61 -3.20
N ALA A 45 -23.73 1.99 -4.07
CA ALA A 45 -25.17 1.83 -3.87
C ALA A 45 -25.47 1.25 -2.48
N GLU A 46 -26.44 1.86 -1.80
CA GLU A 46 -26.91 1.50 -0.46
C GLU A 46 -27.20 0.00 -0.35
N ALA A 47 -26.37 -0.72 0.41
CA ALA A 47 -26.70 -2.05 0.89
C ALA A 47 -27.76 -1.92 1.99
N THR A 48 -29.02 -2.26 1.68
CA THR A 48 -30.19 -2.08 2.56
C THR A 48 -30.32 -3.12 3.68
N SER A 49 -29.25 -3.83 4.02
CA SER A 49 -29.21 -4.75 5.16
C SER A 49 -27.98 -4.42 5.99
N PRO A 50 -28.10 -4.28 7.33
CA PRO A 50 -26.92 -4.14 8.16
C PRO A 50 -25.99 -5.34 7.89
N PRO A 51 -24.67 -5.12 7.81
CA PRO A 51 -23.72 -6.21 7.64
C PRO A 51 -23.94 -7.25 8.75
N PRO A 52 -23.67 -8.54 8.48
CA PRO A 52 -23.80 -9.59 9.48
C PRO A 52 -23.04 -9.20 10.75
N ALA A 53 -23.64 -9.44 11.92
CA ALA A 53 -22.95 -9.30 13.20
C ALA A 53 -21.69 -10.17 13.19
N THR A 54 -20.60 -9.61 13.70
CA THR A 54 -19.29 -10.29 13.71
C THR A 54 -18.81 -10.53 15.12
N LEU A 55 -17.83 -11.42 15.29
CA LEU A 55 -17.26 -11.70 16.60
C LEU A 55 -16.62 -10.44 17.22
N ALA A 56 -16.24 -9.46 16.39
CA ALA A 56 -15.78 -8.15 16.84
C ALA A 56 -16.81 -7.37 17.68
N ASP A 57 -18.10 -7.51 17.41
CA ASP A 57 -19.16 -6.76 18.10
C ASP A 57 -19.34 -7.20 19.56
N GLY A 58 -19.03 -8.48 19.84
CA GLY A 58 -19.12 -9.07 21.18
C GLY A 58 -17.79 -9.11 21.94
N PHE A 59 -16.68 -8.70 21.32
CA PHE A 59 -15.37 -8.75 21.93
C PHE A 59 -15.13 -7.55 22.85
N ALA A 60 -14.58 -7.80 24.04
CA ALA A 60 -14.21 -6.76 24.99
C ALA A 60 -12.86 -6.13 24.60
N TRP A 61 -12.89 -5.17 23.67
CA TRP A 61 -11.70 -4.47 23.19
C TRP A 61 -11.01 -3.67 24.31
N PRO A 62 -9.65 -3.65 24.37
CA PRO A 62 -8.93 -2.81 25.32
C PRO A 62 -9.27 -1.34 25.12
N GLU A 63 -9.44 -0.60 26.21
CA GLU A 63 -9.55 0.86 26.13
C GLU A 63 -8.23 1.46 25.64
N THR A 64 -8.31 2.47 24.76
CA THR A 64 -7.14 3.18 24.25
C THR A 64 -7.49 4.61 23.86
N LYS A 65 -6.48 5.49 23.92
CA LYS A 65 -6.54 6.86 23.43
C LYS A 65 -5.77 7.06 22.13
N THR A 66 -4.98 6.06 21.72
CA THR A 66 -4.13 6.18 20.53
C THR A 66 -4.96 5.95 19.29
N ARG A 67 -5.06 6.96 18.43
CA ARG A 67 -5.89 6.92 17.22
C ARG A 67 -5.12 7.41 16.01
N ALA A 68 -5.53 6.95 14.84
CA ALA A 68 -5.04 7.44 13.55
C ALA A 68 -6.19 7.47 12.54
N LYS A 69 -6.03 8.27 11.50
CA LYS A 69 -6.94 8.34 10.36
C LYS A 69 -6.21 7.91 9.10
N LEU A 70 -6.72 6.87 8.46
CA LEU A 70 -6.25 6.41 7.16
C LEU A 70 -7.02 7.20 6.09
N VAL A 71 -6.33 8.09 5.38
CA VAL A 71 -6.91 8.84 4.26
C VAL A 71 -6.73 8.01 3.00
N THR A 72 -7.81 7.49 2.42
CA THR A 72 -7.74 6.62 1.23
C THR A 72 -8.37 7.30 0.02
N SER A 73 -8.14 6.76 -1.18
CA SER A 73 -8.84 7.21 -2.39
C SER A 73 -10.34 6.87 -2.40
N PHE A 74 -10.83 6.07 -1.45
CA PHE A 74 -12.25 5.70 -1.30
C PHE A 74 -12.94 6.45 -0.15
N GLY A 75 -12.20 7.19 0.66
CA GLY A 75 -12.70 7.87 1.85
C GLY A 75 -11.77 7.76 3.04
N ASP A 76 -12.15 8.38 4.15
CA ASP A 76 -11.41 8.38 5.40
C ASP A 76 -11.85 7.20 6.29
N VAL A 77 -10.90 6.61 7.01
CA VAL A 77 -11.13 5.52 7.96
C VAL A 77 -10.47 5.86 9.28
N ALA A 78 -11.24 5.88 10.37
CA ALA A 78 -10.69 6.10 11.70
C ALA A 78 -10.34 4.77 12.35
N VAL A 79 -9.15 4.69 12.94
CA VAL A 79 -8.67 3.51 13.65
C VAL A 79 -8.24 3.86 15.07
N GLU A 80 -8.45 2.93 15.99
CA GLU A 80 -7.83 2.94 17.31
C GLU A 80 -6.72 1.88 17.39
N LEU A 81 -5.66 2.17 18.14
CA LEU A 81 -4.47 1.33 18.25
C LEU A 81 -4.25 0.90 19.70
N TYR A 82 -3.66 -0.27 19.93
CA TYR A 82 -3.54 -0.90 21.25
C TYR A 82 -2.09 -0.97 21.76
N PRO A 83 -1.47 0.15 22.17
CA PRO A 83 -0.06 0.15 22.61
C PRO A 83 0.16 -0.70 23.87
N ASP A 84 -0.86 -0.92 24.70
CA ASP A 84 -0.75 -1.78 25.88
C ASP A 84 -0.69 -3.28 25.54
N LYS A 85 -1.16 -3.66 24.34
CA LYS A 85 -1.18 -5.04 23.85
C LYS A 85 -0.08 -5.32 22.83
N ALA A 86 0.27 -4.34 22.01
CA ALA A 86 1.28 -4.47 20.96
C ALA A 86 2.19 -3.22 20.93
N PRO A 87 2.96 -2.95 21.99
CA PRO A 87 3.73 -1.72 22.14
C PRO A 87 4.73 -1.49 21.01
N GLU A 88 5.49 -2.52 20.62
CA GLU A 88 6.51 -2.39 19.57
C GLU A 88 5.86 -2.24 18.20
N THR A 89 4.75 -2.94 17.97
CA THR A 89 3.98 -2.87 16.72
C THR A 89 3.33 -1.51 16.53
N VAL A 90 2.67 -0.99 17.56
CA VAL A 90 2.03 0.34 17.50
C VAL A 90 3.08 1.42 17.36
N ALA A 91 4.18 1.38 18.13
CA ALA A 91 5.27 2.34 17.99
C ALA A 91 5.86 2.33 16.58
N ASN A 92 6.03 1.15 15.99
CA ASN A 92 6.52 0.99 14.63
C ASN A 92 5.56 1.56 13.58
N PHE A 93 4.26 1.25 13.67
CA PHE A 93 3.24 1.80 12.77
C PHE A 93 3.21 3.34 12.83
N LEU A 94 3.16 3.90 14.04
CA LEU A 94 3.15 5.36 14.26
C LEU A 94 4.41 6.01 13.72
N ARG A 95 5.58 5.37 13.89
CA ARG A 95 6.85 5.84 13.32
C ARG A 95 6.79 5.87 11.79
N TYR A 96 6.23 4.86 11.12
CA TYR A 96 6.08 4.88 9.66
C TYR A 96 5.11 5.96 9.21
N ALA A 97 3.97 6.13 9.90
CA ALA A 97 3.00 7.19 9.63
C ALA A 97 3.63 8.58 9.76
N ALA A 98 4.29 8.88 10.88
CA ALA A 98 4.93 10.17 11.15
C ALA A 98 6.04 10.53 10.14
N ASN A 99 6.68 9.53 9.54
CA ASN A 99 7.72 9.73 8.52
C ASN A 99 7.17 9.79 7.08
N GLY A 100 5.84 9.81 6.88
CA GLY A 100 5.22 9.83 5.55
C GLY A 100 5.48 8.54 4.75
N HIS A 101 5.84 7.43 5.40
CA HIS A 101 6.11 6.17 4.70
C HIS A 101 4.86 5.66 3.98
N TYR A 102 3.69 5.88 4.57
CA TYR A 102 2.41 5.49 4.01
C TYR A 102 1.85 6.47 2.98
N ASP A 103 2.58 7.54 2.64
CA ASP A 103 2.09 8.52 1.70
C ASP A 103 2.02 7.93 0.29
N ARG A 104 0.83 7.94 -0.32
CA ARG A 104 0.57 7.47 -1.68
C ARG A 104 1.06 6.03 -1.93
N VAL A 105 0.89 5.16 -0.95
CA VAL A 105 1.07 3.70 -1.14
C VAL A 105 -0.22 3.08 -1.65
N ILE A 106 -0.13 1.93 -2.30
CA ILE A 106 -1.29 1.19 -2.78
C ILE A 106 -1.70 0.07 -1.83
N PHE A 107 -3.00 -0.23 -1.83
CA PHE A 107 -3.49 -1.54 -1.46
C PHE A 107 -3.09 -2.50 -2.58
N HIS A 108 -1.99 -3.22 -2.37
CA HIS A 108 -1.38 -4.07 -3.39
C HIS A 108 -1.93 -5.50 -3.37
N ARG A 109 -2.73 -5.84 -2.35
CA ARG A 109 -3.41 -7.13 -2.24
C ARG A 109 -4.79 -6.95 -1.61
N VAL A 110 -5.81 -7.45 -2.30
CA VAL A 110 -7.21 -7.45 -1.87
C VAL A 110 -7.78 -8.84 -2.10
N VAL A 111 -8.25 -9.47 -1.03
CA VAL A 111 -8.93 -10.77 -1.07
C VAL A 111 -10.33 -10.59 -0.51
N PRO A 112 -11.38 -10.62 -1.37
CA PRO A 112 -12.76 -10.42 -0.93
C PRO A 112 -13.16 -11.38 0.19
N GLY A 113 -13.77 -10.86 1.25
CA GLY A 113 -14.18 -11.66 2.42
C GLY A 113 -13.01 -12.17 3.27
N PHE A 114 -11.80 -11.64 3.10
CA PHE A 114 -10.65 -12.02 3.91
C PHE A 114 -9.91 -10.78 4.42
N VAL A 115 -9.06 -10.15 3.60
CA VAL A 115 -8.25 -9.00 4.02
C VAL A 115 -7.99 -8.02 2.87
N VAL A 116 -7.71 -6.76 3.23
CA VAL A 116 -7.07 -5.78 2.34
C VAL A 116 -5.71 -5.40 2.91
N GLN A 117 -4.64 -5.51 2.12
CA GLN A 117 -3.26 -5.34 2.56
C GLN A 117 -2.57 -4.18 1.82
N THR A 118 -1.84 -3.36 2.57
CA THR A 118 -1.23 -2.10 2.12
C THR A 118 0.10 -1.82 2.83
N GLY A 119 0.66 -0.63 2.64
CA GLY A 119 1.77 -0.11 3.44
C GLY A 119 3.18 -0.38 2.90
N GLY A 120 3.31 -1.08 1.77
CA GLY A 120 4.61 -1.51 1.25
C GLY A 120 4.98 -1.01 -0.14
N TYR A 121 4.01 -0.65 -1.00
CA TYR A 121 4.27 -0.45 -2.42
C TYR A 121 3.76 0.90 -2.91
N SER A 122 4.54 1.54 -3.77
CA SER A 122 4.08 2.70 -4.56
C SER A 122 3.11 2.26 -5.67
N ARG A 123 2.46 3.23 -6.32
CA ARG A 123 1.54 3.01 -7.45
C ARG A 123 2.17 2.20 -8.61
N THR A 124 3.49 2.25 -8.77
CA THR A 124 4.23 1.50 -9.81
C THR A 124 4.87 0.23 -9.28
N PHE A 125 4.38 -0.30 -8.14
CA PHE A 125 4.86 -1.53 -7.51
C PHE A 125 6.34 -1.52 -7.11
N ILE A 126 6.91 -0.33 -6.88
CA ILE A 126 8.21 -0.22 -6.21
C ILE A 126 7.97 -0.35 -4.71
N GLU A 127 8.59 -1.36 -4.10
CA GLU A 127 8.57 -1.56 -2.65
C GLU A 127 9.30 -0.41 -1.94
N ARG A 128 8.69 0.11 -0.88
CA ARG A 128 9.26 1.19 -0.08
C ARG A 128 10.33 0.61 0.86
N PRO A 129 11.52 1.21 0.94
CA PRO A 129 12.54 0.80 1.90
C PRO A 129 12.00 0.85 3.34
N THR A 130 12.25 -0.21 4.09
CA THR A 130 11.84 -0.33 5.49
C THR A 130 13.04 -0.27 6.43
N GLY A 131 12.77 -0.02 7.71
CA GLY A 131 13.75 -0.22 8.77
C GLY A 131 13.90 -1.70 9.15
N ASN A 132 14.52 -1.94 10.30
CA ASN A 132 14.63 -3.27 10.88
C ASN A 132 13.24 -3.87 11.15
N PRO A 133 13.09 -5.20 11.01
CA PRO A 133 11.89 -5.89 11.47
C PRO A 133 11.65 -5.72 12.97
N ILE A 134 10.38 -5.84 13.37
CA ILE A 134 9.97 -5.78 14.78
C ILE A 134 9.83 -7.18 15.39
N PRO A 135 9.96 -7.31 16.73
CA PRO A 135 9.61 -8.53 17.43
C PRO A 135 8.17 -8.96 17.17
N TYR A 136 7.93 -10.26 17.27
CA TYR A 136 6.59 -10.83 17.16
C TYR A 136 5.78 -10.53 18.43
N GLU A 137 4.57 -9.97 18.27
CA GLU A 137 3.63 -9.63 19.37
C GLU A 137 2.22 -10.23 19.16
N GLY A 138 2.08 -11.31 18.41
CA GLY A 138 0.76 -11.87 18.08
C GLY A 138 0.14 -12.77 19.16
N ASP A 139 0.86 -13.08 20.24
CA ASP A 139 0.36 -13.78 21.43
C ASP A 139 -0.28 -12.83 22.46
N ASN A 140 -0.65 -11.61 22.03
CA ASN A 140 -1.18 -10.54 22.87
C ASN A 140 -2.67 -10.68 23.25
N GLY A 141 -3.35 -11.72 22.75
CA GLY A 141 -4.76 -12.01 23.01
C GLY A 141 -5.76 -11.19 22.21
N LEU A 142 -5.32 -10.42 21.21
CA LEU A 142 -6.19 -9.74 20.27
C LEU A 142 -6.47 -10.63 19.04
N PRO A 143 -7.74 -10.94 18.74
CA PRO A 143 -8.09 -11.84 17.64
C PRO A 143 -8.15 -11.12 16.29
N ASN A 144 -7.85 -11.83 15.20
CA ASN A 144 -8.01 -11.37 13.82
C ASN A 144 -9.49 -11.37 13.38
N TYR A 145 -10.34 -10.70 14.15
CA TYR A 145 -11.74 -10.48 13.80
C TYR A 145 -11.89 -9.41 12.74
N ARG A 146 -13.07 -9.34 12.12
CA ARG A 146 -13.44 -8.23 11.24
C ARG A 146 -13.14 -6.91 11.94
N THR A 147 -12.77 -5.88 11.16
CA THR A 147 -12.35 -4.53 11.59
C THR A 147 -10.92 -4.41 12.09
N THR A 148 -10.26 -5.51 12.48
CA THR A 148 -8.92 -5.42 13.07
C THR A 148 -7.82 -5.15 12.05
N LEU A 149 -6.78 -4.44 12.51
CA LEU A 149 -5.53 -4.22 11.82
C LEU A 149 -4.47 -5.18 12.37
N ALA A 150 -3.75 -5.85 11.48
CA ALA A 150 -2.64 -6.72 11.86
C ALA A 150 -1.43 -6.57 10.92
N MET A 151 -0.24 -6.84 11.45
CA MET A 151 1.00 -6.72 10.68
C MET A 151 1.18 -7.88 9.71
N ALA A 152 1.45 -7.56 8.44
CA ALA A 152 1.90 -8.56 7.48
C ALA A 152 3.37 -8.90 7.74
N ARG A 153 3.76 -10.13 7.43
CA ARG A 153 5.12 -10.65 7.63
C ARG A 153 5.45 -11.75 6.63
N THR A 154 6.73 -12.10 6.56
CA THR A 154 7.21 -13.31 5.87
C THR A 154 7.05 -14.54 6.80
N PRO A 155 7.49 -15.76 6.39
CA PRO A 155 7.39 -16.94 7.25
C PRO A 155 8.04 -16.78 8.63
N ASP A 156 9.10 -15.98 8.74
CA ASP A 156 9.71 -15.64 10.03
C ASP A 156 8.73 -14.78 10.88
N PRO A 157 8.34 -15.21 12.09
CA PRO A 157 7.46 -14.44 12.97
C PRO A 157 7.95 -13.02 13.27
N ALA A 158 9.26 -12.80 13.36
CA ALA A 158 9.87 -11.50 13.68
C ALA A 158 10.35 -10.75 12.42
N SER A 159 9.59 -10.85 11.32
CA SER A 159 9.92 -10.22 10.04
C SER A 159 9.00 -9.06 9.62
N ALA A 160 8.01 -8.73 10.45
CA ALA A 160 7.10 -7.62 10.17
C ALA A 160 7.86 -6.29 10.10
N THR A 161 7.53 -5.45 9.11
CA THR A 161 8.12 -4.12 8.94
C THR A 161 7.03 -3.06 8.82
N SER A 162 6.64 -2.63 7.61
CA SER A 162 5.66 -1.54 7.41
C SER A 162 4.30 -2.02 6.91
N GLN A 163 4.24 -3.19 6.27
CA GLN A 163 3.02 -3.70 5.67
C GLN A 163 2.03 -4.17 6.74
N PHE A 164 0.77 -3.79 6.58
CA PHE A 164 -0.33 -4.21 7.43
C PHE A 164 -1.55 -4.53 6.59
N TYR A 165 -2.50 -5.25 7.16
CA TYR A 165 -3.77 -5.54 6.55
C TYR A 165 -4.93 -5.24 7.50
N ILE A 166 -6.11 -5.05 6.92
CA ILE A 166 -7.38 -4.90 7.62
C ILE A 166 -8.25 -6.13 7.33
N ASN A 167 -8.78 -6.75 8.38
CA ASN A 167 -9.64 -7.93 8.28
C ASN A 167 -11.06 -7.55 7.84
N LEU A 168 -11.52 -8.13 6.72
CA LEU A 168 -12.89 -8.01 6.20
C LEU A 168 -13.86 -9.01 6.85
N SER A 169 -13.33 -10.07 7.45
CA SER A 169 -14.09 -11.16 8.08
C SER A 169 -13.38 -11.66 9.33
N ASP A 170 -14.02 -12.56 10.07
CA ASP A 170 -13.46 -13.15 11.29
C ASP A 170 -12.47 -14.27 10.94
N ASN A 171 -11.20 -13.92 10.78
CA ASN A 171 -10.13 -14.79 10.27
C ASN A 171 -9.29 -15.43 11.38
N HIS A 172 -9.83 -15.49 12.59
CA HIS A 172 -9.12 -15.93 13.79
C HIS A 172 -8.65 -17.39 13.73
N GLU A 173 -9.38 -18.27 13.05
CA GLU A 173 -9.01 -19.69 12.95
C GLU A 173 -7.68 -19.88 12.20
N GLU A 174 -7.47 -19.07 11.15
CA GLU A 174 -6.31 -19.11 10.27
C GLU A 174 -5.16 -18.19 10.72
N LEU A 175 -5.49 -17.02 11.25
CA LEU A 175 -4.52 -15.94 11.47
C LEU A 175 -4.10 -15.75 12.93
N ASP A 176 -4.83 -16.30 13.90
CA ASP A 176 -4.44 -16.12 15.30
C ASP A 176 -3.30 -17.04 15.73
N HIS A 177 -2.55 -16.52 16.70
CA HIS A 177 -1.59 -17.30 17.46
C HIS A 177 -2.28 -18.46 18.16
N PHE A 178 -1.69 -19.64 18.05
CA PHE A 178 -2.18 -20.81 18.74
C PHE A 178 -1.04 -21.74 19.13
N VAL A 179 -1.11 -22.33 20.32
CA VAL A 179 -0.13 -23.29 20.81
C VAL A 179 -0.84 -24.63 21.03
N ASN A 180 -0.29 -25.69 20.46
CA ASN A 180 -0.70 -27.07 20.72
C ASN A 180 0.51 -27.97 20.98
N ASP A 181 0.25 -29.28 21.10
CA ASP A 181 1.27 -30.30 21.36
C ASP A 181 2.37 -30.39 20.28
N LEU A 182 2.16 -29.82 19.09
CA LEU A 182 3.13 -29.78 17.99
C LEU A 182 3.96 -28.48 17.97
N GLY A 183 3.68 -27.54 18.86
CA GLY A 183 4.37 -26.25 18.98
C GLY A 183 3.50 -25.05 18.61
N PRO A 184 4.09 -23.83 18.59
CA PRO A 184 3.36 -22.61 18.30
C PRO A 184 3.13 -22.44 16.78
N ARG A 185 1.88 -22.15 16.41
CA ARG A 185 1.55 -21.43 15.19
C ARG A 185 1.53 -19.94 15.53
N TYR A 186 2.51 -19.20 15.04
CA TYR A 186 2.67 -17.80 15.40
C TYR A 186 1.53 -16.90 14.90
N GLY A 187 0.81 -17.19 13.81
CA GLY A 187 -0.25 -16.27 13.37
C GLY A 187 0.27 -14.84 13.09
N TYR A 188 -0.55 -13.81 13.30
CA TYR A 188 -0.26 -12.41 12.96
C TYR A 188 -0.69 -11.45 14.07
N ALA A 189 0.15 -10.46 14.35
CA ALA A 189 -0.04 -9.53 15.46
C ALA A 189 -1.08 -8.46 15.13
N VAL A 190 -2.27 -8.57 15.76
CA VAL A 190 -3.27 -7.51 15.78
C VAL A 190 -2.81 -6.39 16.69
N PHE A 191 -2.91 -5.15 16.21
CA PHE A 191 -2.43 -3.96 16.93
C PHE A 191 -3.43 -2.79 16.94
N GLY A 192 -4.58 -2.95 16.31
CA GLY A 192 -5.63 -1.93 16.28
C GLY A 192 -6.91 -2.43 15.62
N ARG A 193 -7.89 -1.54 15.49
CA ARG A 193 -9.11 -1.79 14.70
C ARG A 193 -9.68 -0.52 14.11
N VAL A 194 -10.48 -0.70 13.06
CA VAL A 194 -11.36 0.32 12.50
C VAL A 194 -12.49 0.62 13.48
N ILE A 195 -12.71 1.89 13.76
CA ILE A 195 -13.81 2.39 14.60
C ILE A 195 -14.86 3.15 13.80
N GLU A 196 -14.48 3.74 12.65
CA GLU A 196 -15.37 4.42 11.70
C GLU A 196 -14.84 4.22 10.27
N GLY A 197 -15.73 4.13 9.27
CA GLY A 197 -15.33 3.95 7.87
C GLY A 197 -15.09 2.50 7.46
N MET A 198 -15.71 1.52 8.13
CA MET A 198 -15.57 0.11 7.72
C MET A 198 -16.20 -0.14 6.34
N GLU A 199 -17.24 0.62 5.98
CA GLU A 199 -17.85 0.63 4.65
C GLU A 199 -16.88 1.06 3.54
N VAL A 200 -15.92 1.94 3.84
CA VAL A 200 -14.84 2.32 2.92
C VAL A 200 -13.93 1.12 2.69
N ILE A 201 -13.57 0.40 3.75
CA ILE A 201 -12.74 -0.81 3.66
C ILE A 201 -13.48 -1.93 2.93
N ASP A 202 -14.79 -2.08 3.13
CA ASP A 202 -15.62 -3.03 2.38
C ASP A 202 -15.66 -2.69 0.89
N ALA A 203 -15.81 -1.40 0.55
CA ALA A 203 -15.79 -0.95 -0.84
C ALA A 203 -14.43 -1.25 -1.51
N ILE A 204 -13.32 -1.06 -0.79
CA ILE A 204 -11.99 -1.48 -1.25
C ILE A 204 -11.94 -3.00 -1.40
N GLY A 205 -12.49 -3.76 -0.46
CA GLY A 205 -12.55 -5.22 -0.49
C GLY A 205 -13.36 -5.81 -1.66
N ALA A 206 -14.25 -5.01 -2.26
CA ALA A 206 -15.13 -5.41 -3.35
C ALA A 206 -14.61 -5.04 -4.75
N VAL A 207 -13.46 -4.35 -4.86
CA VAL A 207 -12.90 -3.97 -6.16
C VAL A 207 -12.47 -5.19 -6.98
N ARG A 208 -12.49 -5.07 -8.30
CA ARG A 208 -11.99 -6.11 -9.19
C ARG A 208 -10.48 -6.27 -9.03
N THR A 209 -10.02 -7.51 -8.93
CA THR A 209 -8.59 -7.83 -8.80
C THR A 209 -8.06 -8.69 -9.95
N GLY A 210 -6.74 -8.72 -10.10
CA GLY A 210 -6.02 -9.48 -11.12
C GLY A 210 -4.50 -9.47 -10.85
N PRO A 211 -3.68 -9.91 -11.82
CA PRO A 211 -2.22 -9.75 -11.73
C PRO A 211 -1.80 -8.28 -11.79
N GLY A 212 -0.67 -7.92 -11.17
CA GLY A 212 -0.11 -6.58 -11.22
C GLY A 212 1.27 -6.48 -10.57
N GLY A 213 2.20 -5.78 -11.22
CA GLY A 213 3.58 -5.67 -10.73
C GLY A 213 4.22 -7.04 -10.49
N PRO A 214 4.78 -7.31 -9.30
CA PRO A 214 5.37 -8.61 -8.95
C PRO A 214 4.33 -9.67 -8.50
N PHE A 215 3.04 -9.34 -8.46
CA PHE A 215 2.00 -10.22 -7.92
C PHE A 215 1.21 -10.90 -9.04
N GLU A 216 1.03 -12.22 -8.90
CA GLU A 216 0.33 -13.04 -9.89
C GLU A 216 -1.20 -12.86 -9.86
N ALA A 217 -1.76 -12.38 -8.75
CA ALA A 217 -3.19 -12.18 -8.55
C ALA A 217 -3.46 -11.18 -7.40
N GLU A 218 -4.74 -10.93 -7.10
CA GLU A 218 -5.23 -10.18 -5.92
C GLU A 218 -4.89 -8.68 -5.91
N VAL A 219 -4.31 -8.14 -6.98
CA VAL A 219 -4.03 -6.72 -7.11
C VAL A 219 -5.28 -5.99 -7.65
N PRO A 220 -5.73 -4.89 -7.05
CA PRO A 220 -6.77 -4.05 -7.65
C PRO A 220 -6.44 -3.65 -9.08
N VAL A 221 -7.36 -3.92 -10.02
CA VAL A 221 -7.20 -3.56 -11.44
C VAL A 221 -7.10 -2.04 -11.60
N GLU A 222 -7.93 -1.31 -10.85
CA GLU A 222 -7.81 0.12 -10.66
C GLU A 222 -7.08 0.37 -9.32
N PRO A 223 -5.91 1.05 -9.32
CA PRO A 223 -5.14 1.22 -8.10
C PRO A 223 -5.90 1.95 -7.01
N VAL A 224 -6.04 1.32 -5.84
CA VAL A 224 -6.57 1.93 -4.62
C VAL A 224 -5.40 2.46 -3.80
N MET A 225 -5.46 3.72 -3.38
CA MET A 225 -4.37 4.35 -2.63
C MET A 225 -4.72 4.56 -1.16
N LEU A 226 -3.76 4.27 -0.28
CA LEU A 226 -3.62 4.93 1.00
C LEU A 226 -2.83 6.22 0.74
N ILE A 227 -3.51 7.35 0.84
CA ILE A 227 -2.97 8.66 0.49
C ILE A 227 -1.99 9.12 1.58
N ARG A 228 -2.36 8.94 2.86
CA ARG A 228 -1.52 9.18 4.04
C ARG A 228 -2.17 8.61 5.30
N VAL A 229 -1.44 8.65 6.41
CA VAL A 229 -1.95 8.34 7.75
C VAL A 229 -1.76 9.56 8.65
N ASP A 230 -2.86 10.14 9.12
CA ASP A 230 -2.86 11.28 10.03
C ASP A 230 -2.97 10.78 11.48
N LEU A 231 -2.06 11.19 12.37
CA LEU A 231 -2.16 10.88 13.80
C LEU A 231 -3.23 11.78 14.44
N VAL A 232 -4.09 11.20 15.28
CA VAL A 232 -5.16 11.93 15.96
C VAL A 232 -4.82 12.01 17.45
N GLU A 233 -4.67 13.23 17.96
CA GLU A 233 -4.41 13.54 19.38
C GLU A 233 -5.68 13.45 20.25
#